data_AF-A0A6A4GCC2-F1
#
_entry.id   AF-A0A6A4GCC2-F1
#
_cell.length_a   1.000
_cell.length_b   1.000
_cell.length_c   1.000
_cell.angle_alpha   90.00
_cell.angle_beta   90.00
_cell.angle_gamma   90.00
#
_symmetry.space_group_name_H-M   'P 1'
#
loop_
_entity.id
_entity.type
_entity.pdbx_description
1 polymer ?
#
loop_
_entity_poly.entity_id
_entity_poly.type
_entity_poly.pdbx_seq_one_letter_code
_entity_poly.pdbx_strand_id
1 'polypeptide(L)'
;MEQLTELFMPEGPFFSRMMNTLDKLKKKIALEETETNKLKQLGKKFLASALWSLDKPDVRTLLSDLERHKNLVSLAITVDTARLQVEMHAIMCELNGTMANVKSGVDKILNHITDDERRNIANWLSEEDFTDHQNLLEQRLTGTGAWILEESSFVSWKNGTSESRTLWCYGDPGVGKSLVAAIIFDHLRTMGYPAVSIFSRYLSSNASTPYAFLRALLCQLVKISKQVPNVISEAYNCDIHPSPDSLPDLLAQTASSHAKPVYIILDALDECSIGVDFIHAIHDLGTQFRLLITSRPVFQDEMEKYPSIKIRASDSDIRIAVDRTLRKLEAVMG
;
A
#
# COMPACT_ATOMS: atom_id res chain seq x y z
N MET A 1 13.58 38.33 -29.64
CA MET A 1 12.36 38.65 -28.85
C MET A 1 12.13 40.15 -28.82
N GLU A 2 13.06 40.97 -28.32
CA GLU A 2 12.97 42.46 -28.41
C GLU A 2 12.63 42.95 -29.84
N GLN A 3 13.24 42.36 -30.87
CA GLN A 3 12.98 42.72 -32.27
C GLN A 3 11.55 42.42 -32.76
N LEU A 4 10.85 41.41 -32.22
CA LEU A 4 9.44 41.14 -32.56
C LEU A 4 8.53 42.10 -31.78
N THR A 5 8.86 42.38 -30.52
CA THR A 5 8.12 43.34 -29.71
C THR A 5 8.16 44.74 -30.32
N GLU A 6 9.33 45.23 -30.73
CA GLU A 6 9.51 46.51 -31.44
C GLU A 6 8.78 46.55 -32.79
N LEU A 7 8.75 45.44 -33.52
CA LEU A 7 8.08 45.34 -34.82
C LEU A 7 6.57 45.60 -34.68
N PHE A 8 5.92 45.05 -33.64
CA PHE A 8 4.47 45.08 -33.41
C PHE A 8 3.99 46.17 -32.43
N MET A 9 4.86 47.07 -31.95
CA MET A 9 4.44 48.21 -31.12
C MET A 9 3.47 49.14 -31.87
N PRO A 10 2.64 49.94 -31.16
CA PRO A 10 1.70 50.89 -31.78
C PRO A 10 2.34 51.90 -32.74
N GLU A 11 3.64 52.18 -32.59
CA GLU A 11 4.43 53.03 -33.50
C GLU A 11 5.51 52.25 -34.28
N GLY A 12 5.47 50.92 -34.22
CA GLY A 12 6.40 50.04 -34.90
C GLY A 12 6.23 50.07 -36.43
N PRO A 13 7.29 49.69 -37.18
CA PRO A 13 7.27 49.73 -38.63
C PRO A 13 6.20 48.83 -39.27
N PHE A 14 5.75 47.77 -38.59
CA PHE A 14 4.62 46.96 -39.02
C PHE A 14 3.28 47.70 -38.90
N PHE A 15 3.01 48.32 -37.74
CA PHE A 15 1.76 49.03 -37.49
C PHE A 15 1.61 50.22 -38.44
N SER A 16 2.70 50.97 -38.66
CA SER A 16 2.75 52.05 -39.65
C SER A 16 2.43 51.57 -41.06
N ARG A 17 2.96 50.40 -41.48
CA ARG A 17 2.72 49.82 -42.81
C ARG A 17 1.29 49.29 -42.97
N MET A 18 0.72 48.69 -41.93
CA MET A 18 -0.67 48.24 -41.89
C MET A 18 -1.64 49.42 -41.93
N MET A 19 -1.41 50.47 -41.14
CA MET A 19 -2.23 51.68 -41.11
C MET A 19 -2.16 52.44 -42.44
N ASN A 20 -1.00 52.51 -43.08
CA ASN A 20 -0.86 53.09 -44.42
C ASN A 20 -1.65 52.28 -45.49
N THR A 21 -1.62 50.95 -45.40
CA THR A 21 -2.40 50.07 -46.28
C THR A 21 -3.91 50.29 -46.09
N LEU A 22 -4.37 50.40 -44.84
CA LEU A 22 -5.76 50.72 -44.49
C LEU A 22 -6.19 52.12 -44.96
N ASP A 23 -5.33 53.13 -44.82
CA ASP A 23 -5.60 54.50 -45.26
C ASP A 23 -5.70 54.59 -46.80
N LYS A 24 -4.81 53.88 -47.51
CA LYS A 24 -4.88 53.75 -48.99
C LYS A 24 -6.16 53.06 -49.43
N LEU A 25 -6.58 51.99 -48.75
CA LEU A 25 -7.81 51.28 -49.04
C LEU A 25 -9.03 52.19 -48.78
N LYS A 26 -9.08 52.87 -47.62
CA LYS A 26 -10.13 53.85 -47.28
C LYS A 26 -10.25 54.96 -48.30
N LYS A 27 -9.13 55.55 -48.73
CA LYS A 27 -9.10 56.59 -49.78
C LYS A 27 -9.67 56.08 -51.09
N LYS A 28 -9.31 54.87 -51.52
CA LYS A 28 -9.86 54.27 -52.75
C LYS A 28 -11.36 53.99 -52.66
N ILE A 29 -11.84 53.49 -51.51
CA ILE A 29 -13.27 53.26 -51.27
C ILE A 29 -14.05 54.59 -51.22
N ALA A 30 -13.52 55.63 -50.56
CA ALA A 30 -14.17 56.93 -50.42
C ALA A 30 -14.22 57.74 -51.75
N LEU A 31 -13.16 57.66 -52.56
CA LEU A 31 -13.12 58.20 -53.92
C LEU A 31 -14.19 57.55 -54.82
N GLU A 32 -14.48 56.27 -54.59
CA GLU A 32 -15.54 55.56 -55.30
C GLU A 32 -16.93 55.87 -54.76
N GLU A 33 -17.13 56.09 -53.47
CA GLU A 33 -18.40 56.58 -52.91
C GLU A 33 -18.79 57.95 -53.49
N THR A 34 -17.82 58.81 -53.78
CA THR A 34 -18.05 60.12 -54.42
C THR A 34 -18.40 60.00 -55.90
N GLU A 35 -17.81 59.05 -56.64
CA GLU A 35 -18.20 58.75 -58.02
C GLU A 35 -19.53 57.99 -58.12
N THR A 36 -19.83 57.09 -57.18
CA THR A 36 -21.01 56.21 -57.16
C THR A 36 -22.25 56.81 -56.49
N ASN A 37 -22.12 57.86 -55.67
CA ASN A 37 -23.26 58.65 -55.19
C ASN A 37 -24.07 59.28 -56.36
N LYS A 38 -23.44 59.46 -57.53
CA LYS A 38 -24.13 59.85 -58.77
C LYS A 38 -24.98 58.71 -59.37
N LEU A 39 -24.74 57.45 -58.99
CA LEU A 39 -25.34 56.22 -59.56
C LEU A 39 -26.36 55.53 -58.64
N LYS A 40 -26.60 56.03 -57.41
CA LYS A 40 -27.52 55.46 -56.41
C LYS A 40 -29.00 55.37 -56.84
N GLN A 41 -29.40 55.95 -57.97
CA GLN A 41 -30.79 55.86 -58.48
C GLN A 41 -31.14 54.52 -59.16
N LEU A 42 -30.18 53.61 -59.40
CA LEU A 42 -30.45 52.33 -60.07
C LEU A 42 -30.00 51.10 -59.25
N GLY A 43 -30.98 50.41 -58.64
CA GLY A 43 -30.79 49.11 -58.00
C GLY A 43 -30.24 48.01 -58.94
N LYS A 44 -29.69 46.94 -58.36
CA LYS A 44 -28.90 45.85 -58.99
C LYS A 44 -27.60 46.27 -59.68
N LYS A 45 -27.58 47.33 -60.50
CA LYS A 45 -26.34 47.91 -61.07
C LYS A 45 -25.45 48.53 -60.00
N PHE A 46 -26.04 49.12 -58.95
CA PHE A 46 -25.31 49.61 -57.78
C PHE A 46 -24.49 48.51 -57.09
N LEU A 47 -25.09 47.33 -56.84
CA LEU A 47 -24.39 46.22 -56.19
C LEU A 47 -23.28 45.64 -57.09
N ALA A 48 -23.56 45.41 -58.38
CA ALA A 48 -22.53 45.00 -59.33
C ALA A 48 -21.41 46.07 -59.46
N SER A 49 -21.77 47.36 -59.34
CA SER A 49 -20.84 48.50 -59.40
C SER A 49 -19.88 48.56 -58.20
N ALA A 50 -20.43 48.39 -57.00
CA ALA A 50 -19.64 48.36 -55.78
C ALA A 50 -18.81 47.08 -55.66
N LEU A 51 -19.26 45.98 -56.29
CA LEU A 51 -18.54 44.71 -56.31
C LEU A 51 -17.40 44.66 -57.35
N TRP A 52 -17.51 45.30 -58.54
CA TRP A 52 -16.39 45.33 -59.51
C TRP A 52 -15.21 46.18 -59.05
N SER A 53 -15.44 47.17 -58.19
CA SER A 53 -14.35 48.01 -57.73
C SER A 53 -13.38 47.29 -56.79
N LEU A 54 -13.87 46.25 -56.10
CA LEU A 54 -13.05 45.29 -55.35
C LEU A 54 -12.22 44.37 -56.27
N ASP A 55 -12.55 44.31 -57.55
CA ASP A 55 -11.88 43.48 -58.56
C ASP A 55 -10.73 44.22 -59.28
N LYS A 56 -10.56 45.52 -59.02
CA LYS A 56 -9.46 46.31 -59.58
C LYS A 56 -8.11 45.77 -59.10
N PRO A 57 -7.09 45.66 -60.00
CA PRO A 57 -5.80 45.07 -59.66
C PRO A 57 -5.17 45.72 -58.43
N ASP A 58 -5.16 47.05 -58.33
CA ASP A 58 -4.60 47.75 -57.18
C ASP A 58 -5.36 47.52 -55.85
N VAL A 59 -6.68 47.33 -55.90
CA VAL A 59 -7.50 47.06 -54.71
C VAL A 59 -7.27 45.63 -54.25
N ARG A 60 -7.15 44.67 -55.20
CA ARG A 60 -6.72 43.30 -54.93
C ARG A 60 -5.33 43.26 -54.27
N THR A 61 -4.38 44.09 -54.71
CA THR A 61 -3.04 44.15 -54.09
C THR A 61 -3.11 44.65 -52.64
N LEU A 62 -3.89 45.70 -52.37
CA LEU A 62 -4.09 46.22 -51.01
C LEU A 62 -4.80 45.22 -50.09
N LEU A 63 -5.79 44.48 -50.62
CA LEU A 63 -6.46 43.40 -49.89
C LEU A 63 -5.51 42.24 -49.59
N SER A 64 -4.68 41.84 -50.55
CA SER A 64 -3.64 40.81 -50.37
C SER A 64 -2.61 41.24 -49.32
N ASP A 65 -2.18 42.50 -49.34
CA ASP A 65 -1.30 43.06 -48.32
C ASP A 65 -1.97 43.04 -46.94
N LEU A 66 -3.24 43.44 -46.84
CA LEU A 66 -3.98 43.43 -45.57
C LEU A 66 -4.14 42.01 -45.02
N GLU A 67 -4.43 41.03 -45.88
CA GLU A 67 -4.50 39.62 -45.53
C GLU A 67 -3.15 39.11 -45.01
N ARG A 68 -2.04 39.53 -45.62
CA ARG A 68 -0.69 39.23 -45.14
C ARG A 68 -0.41 39.84 -43.75
N HIS A 69 -0.82 41.09 -43.51
CA HIS A 69 -0.67 41.72 -42.19
C HIS A 69 -1.53 41.01 -41.12
N LYS A 70 -2.78 40.65 -41.45
CA LYS A 70 -3.64 39.83 -40.58
C LYS A 70 -2.97 38.51 -40.21
N ASN A 71 -2.41 37.80 -41.19
CA ASN A 71 -1.75 36.53 -40.95
C ASN A 71 -0.52 36.68 -40.04
N LEU A 72 0.26 37.74 -40.21
CA LEU A 72 1.42 38.03 -39.34
C LEU A 72 1.01 38.33 -37.90
N VAL A 73 -0.03 39.15 -37.67
CA VAL A 73 -0.57 39.41 -36.32
C VAL A 73 -1.09 38.12 -35.69
N SER A 74 -1.84 37.33 -36.45
CA SER A 74 -2.34 36.04 -35.97
C SER A 74 -1.19 35.12 -35.53
N LEU A 75 -0.11 35.04 -36.32
CA LEU A 75 1.05 34.21 -36.01
C LEU A 75 1.75 34.70 -34.73
N ALA A 76 1.94 36.01 -34.60
CA ALA A 76 2.57 36.61 -33.42
C ALA A 76 1.78 36.30 -32.13
N ILE A 77 0.45 36.44 -32.19
CA ILE A 77 -0.44 36.07 -31.08
C ILE A 77 -0.33 34.58 -30.76
N THR A 78 -0.29 33.71 -31.78
CA THR A 78 -0.16 32.26 -31.59
C THR A 78 1.17 31.91 -30.90
N VAL A 79 2.27 32.56 -31.27
CA VAL A 79 3.59 32.34 -30.64
C VAL A 79 3.59 32.74 -29.17
N ASP A 80 3.06 33.93 -28.84
CA ASP A 80 2.97 34.38 -27.45
C ASP A 80 2.05 33.47 -26.62
N THR A 81 0.93 33.04 -27.21
CA THR A 81 0.00 32.09 -26.56
C THR A 81 0.68 30.75 -26.29
N ALA A 82 1.43 30.21 -27.26
CA ALA A 82 2.16 28.96 -27.10
C ALA A 82 3.26 29.07 -26.04
N ARG A 83 3.96 30.21 -25.97
CA ARG A 83 4.96 30.47 -24.93
C ARG A 83 4.34 30.44 -23.53
N LEU A 84 3.23 31.17 -23.33
CA LEU A 84 2.52 31.16 -22.05
C LEU A 84 2.02 29.76 -21.68
N GLN A 85 1.61 28.96 -22.67
CA GLN A 85 1.23 27.55 -22.43
C GLN A 85 2.40 26.69 -21.94
N VAL A 86 3.61 26.88 -22.49
CA VAL A 86 4.81 26.16 -22.03
C VAL A 86 5.18 26.56 -20.59
N GLU A 87 5.17 27.85 -20.28
CA GLU A 87 5.43 28.35 -18.92
C GLU A 87 4.39 27.81 -17.92
N MET A 88 3.10 27.84 -18.29
CA MET A 88 2.01 27.28 -17.48
C MET A 88 2.16 25.77 -17.27
N HIS A 89 2.57 25.03 -18.31
CA HIS A 89 2.79 23.58 -18.20
C HIS A 89 3.94 23.26 -17.25
N ALA A 90 5.03 24.02 -17.29
CA ALA A 90 6.16 23.85 -16.38
C ALA A 90 5.73 24.03 -14.91
N ILE A 91 4.97 25.09 -14.61
CA ILE A 91 4.42 25.34 -13.27
C ILE A 91 3.45 24.22 -12.86
N MET A 92 2.61 23.74 -13.79
CA MET A 92 1.68 22.63 -13.52
C MET A 92 2.43 21.34 -13.16
N CYS A 93 3.55 21.06 -13.82
CA CYS A 93 4.40 19.91 -13.50
C CYS A 93 5.01 20.01 -12.09
N GLU A 94 5.50 21.19 -11.71
CA GLU A 94 6.04 21.45 -10.37
C GLU A 94 4.95 21.31 -9.29
N LEU A 95 3.77 21.89 -9.55
CA LEU A 95 2.60 21.77 -8.67
C LEU A 95 2.21 20.30 -8.47
N ASN A 96 2.14 19.52 -9.54
CA ASN A 96 1.85 18.09 -9.45
C ASN A 96 2.91 17.33 -8.62
N GLY A 97 4.18 17.69 -8.77
CA GLY A 97 5.27 17.13 -7.97
C GLY A 97 5.13 17.46 -6.48
N THR A 98 4.85 18.71 -6.14
CA THR A 98 4.62 19.12 -4.75
C THR A 98 3.37 18.46 -4.15
N MET A 99 2.28 18.36 -4.91
CA MET A 99 1.06 17.66 -4.48
C MET A 99 1.30 16.17 -4.23
N ALA A 100 2.12 15.51 -5.06
CA ALA A 100 2.49 14.11 -4.83
C ALA A 100 3.29 13.94 -3.53
N ASN A 101 4.21 14.86 -3.24
CA ASN A 101 4.99 14.86 -2.00
C ASN A 101 4.10 15.11 -0.77
N VAL A 102 3.18 16.08 -0.85
CA VAL A 102 2.21 16.36 0.22
C VAL A 102 1.33 15.15 0.48
N LYS A 103 0.77 14.53 -0.57
CA LYS A 103 -0.02 13.30 -0.45
C LYS A 103 0.76 12.20 0.25
N SER A 104 2.00 11.95 -0.17
CA SER A 104 2.86 10.94 0.48
C SER A 104 3.13 11.27 1.94
N GLY A 105 3.33 12.54 2.29
CA GLY A 105 3.49 12.99 3.67
C GLY A 105 2.24 12.73 4.52
N VAL A 106 1.06 13.07 4.00
CA VAL A 106 -0.23 12.81 4.66
C VAL A 106 -0.47 11.30 4.85
N ASP A 107 -0.21 10.49 3.82
CA ASP A 107 -0.36 9.03 3.90
C ASP A 107 0.55 8.42 4.99
N LYS A 108 1.80 8.90 5.10
CA LYS A 108 2.72 8.48 6.17
C LYS A 108 2.21 8.87 7.55
N ILE A 109 1.74 10.10 7.73
CA ILE A 109 1.20 10.58 9.01
C ILE A 109 -0.03 9.76 9.41
N LEU A 110 -0.95 9.52 8.48
CA LEU A 110 -2.15 8.74 8.75
C LEU A 110 -1.81 7.32 9.18
N ASN A 111 -0.88 6.66 8.47
CA ASN A 111 -0.41 5.32 8.83
C ASN A 111 0.23 5.30 10.22
N HIS A 112 1.06 6.29 10.58
CA HIS A 112 1.65 6.37 11.91
C HIS A 112 0.59 6.52 13.01
N ILE A 113 -0.42 7.38 12.81
CA ILE A 113 -1.52 7.56 13.77
C ILE A 113 -2.30 6.26 13.95
N THR A 114 -2.67 5.59 12.84
CA THR A 114 -3.40 4.32 12.89
C THR A 114 -2.57 3.20 13.54
N ASP A 115 -1.26 3.15 13.30
CA ASP A 115 -0.37 2.18 13.93
C ASP A 115 -0.24 2.41 15.45
N ASP A 116 -0.17 3.67 15.88
CA ASP A 116 -0.10 4.03 17.30
C ASP A 116 -1.41 3.74 18.03
N GLU A 117 -2.56 4.07 17.43
CA GLU A 117 -3.88 3.73 17.96
C GLU A 117 -4.04 2.21 18.10
N ARG A 118 -3.66 1.44 17.07
CA ARG A 118 -3.69 -0.03 17.10
C ARG A 118 -2.80 -0.60 18.20
N ARG A 119 -1.62 -0.01 18.42
CA ARG A 119 -0.71 -0.42 19.50
C ARG A 119 -1.31 -0.12 20.87
N ASN A 120 -1.94 1.04 21.03
CA ASN A 120 -2.61 1.41 22.28
C ASN A 120 -3.78 0.48 22.59
N ILE A 121 -4.64 0.19 21.61
CA ILE A 121 -5.74 -0.77 21.75
C ILE A 121 -5.20 -2.16 22.11
N ALA A 122 -4.14 -2.62 21.45
CA ALA A 122 -3.57 -3.93 21.74
C ALA A 122 -2.98 -4.01 23.15
N ASN A 123 -2.26 -2.98 23.59
CA ASN A 123 -1.71 -2.92 24.95
C ASN A 123 -2.82 -2.84 26.02
N TRP A 124 -3.91 -2.12 25.72
CA TRP A 124 -5.10 -2.12 26.56
C TRP A 124 -5.76 -3.50 26.64
N LEU A 125 -5.85 -4.23 25.52
CA LEU A 125 -6.38 -5.60 25.52
C LEU A 125 -5.53 -6.54 26.38
N SER A 126 -4.20 -6.48 26.31
CA SER A 126 -3.33 -7.30 27.14
C SER A 126 -1.93 -6.71 27.24
N GLU A 127 -1.43 -6.57 28.47
CA GLU A 127 -0.02 -6.24 28.74
C GLU A 127 0.91 -7.44 28.53
N GLU A 128 0.37 -8.66 28.60
CA GLU A 128 1.16 -9.89 28.43
C GLU A 128 1.53 -10.09 26.96
N ASP A 129 2.83 -10.02 26.69
CA ASP A 129 3.40 -10.33 25.39
C ASP A 129 3.96 -11.75 25.36
N PHE A 130 3.19 -12.69 24.77
CA PHE A 130 3.58 -14.10 24.64
C PHE A 130 4.50 -14.36 23.42
N THR A 131 5.18 -13.35 22.88
CA THR A 131 5.89 -13.42 21.59
C THR A 131 7.42 -13.52 21.67
N ASP A 132 7.99 -14.35 22.56
CA ASP A 132 9.46 -14.50 22.69
C ASP A 132 10.13 -15.42 21.64
N HIS A 133 9.57 -15.45 20.43
CA HIS A 133 10.17 -16.16 19.31
C HIS A 133 11.53 -15.59 18.91
N GLN A 134 11.77 -14.29 19.08
CA GLN A 134 13.04 -13.65 18.69
C GLN A 134 14.22 -14.19 19.50
N ASN A 135 14.12 -14.28 20.83
CA ASN A 135 15.20 -14.86 21.64
C ASN A 135 15.45 -16.33 21.28
N LEU A 136 14.40 -17.10 20.95
CA LEU A 136 14.55 -18.47 20.46
C LEU A 136 15.32 -18.52 19.14
N LEU A 137 15.03 -17.61 18.21
CA LEU A 137 15.71 -17.51 16.92
C LEU A 137 17.15 -16.98 17.04
N GLU A 138 17.44 -16.07 17.97
CA GLU A 138 18.80 -15.59 18.23
C GLU A 138 19.69 -16.69 18.82
N GLN A 139 19.12 -17.56 19.67
CA GLN A 139 19.80 -18.73 20.21
C GLN A 139 19.98 -19.85 19.18
N ARG A 140 19.30 -19.77 18.02
CA ARG A 140 19.38 -20.75 16.95
C ARG A 140 20.80 -20.88 16.44
N LEU A 141 21.21 -22.12 16.21
CA LEU A 141 22.41 -22.40 15.43
C LEU A 141 22.07 -22.20 13.95
N THR A 142 22.79 -21.30 13.27
CA THR A 142 22.58 -21.06 11.84
C THR A 142 22.62 -22.39 11.07
N GLY A 143 21.57 -22.65 10.28
CA GLY A 143 21.43 -23.88 9.50
C GLY A 143 20.63 -25.00 10.16
N THR A 144 20.28 -24.93 11.45
CA THR A 144 19.52 -26.01 12.12
C THR A 144 18.01 -25.80 12.08
N GLY A 145 17.22 -26.88 12.16
CA GLY A 145 15.76 -26.82 12.25
C GLY A 145 15.04 -26.37 10.98
N ALA A 146 15.75 -26.17 9.87
CA ALA A 146 15.14 -25.78 8.58
C ALA A 146 14.35 -26.94 7.93
N TRP A 147 14.73 -28.18 8.23
CA TRP A 147 14.10 -29.40 7.72
C TRP A 147 12.58 -29.42 7.93
N ILE A 148 12.09 -28.83 9.02
CA ILE A 148 10.66 -28.79 9.33
C ILE A 148 9.83 -28.07 8.25
N LEU A 149 10.44 -27.11 7.55
CA LEU A 149 9.76 -26.33 6.51
C LEU A 149 9.56 -27.13 5.22
N GLU A 150 10.29 -28.23 5.07
CA GLU A 150 10.23 -29.16 3.93
C GLU A 150 9.35 -30.38 4.22
N GLU A 151 8.94 -30.59 5.48
CA GLU A 151 8.07 -31.70 5.87
C GLU A 151 6.71 -31.62 5.17
N SER A 152 6.29 -32.74 4.58
CA SER A 152 5.07 -32.81 3.76
C SER A 152 3.80 -32.46 4.57
N SER A 153 3.74 -32.88 5.83
CA SER A 153 2.66 -32.54 6.77
C SER A 153 2.60 -31.04 7.03
N PHE A 154 3.75 -30.37 7.17
CA PHE A 154 3.80 -28.92 7.35
C PHE A 154 3.37 -28.19 6.08
N VAL A 155 3.92 -28.57 4.93
CA VAL A 155 3.62 -27.94 3.64
C VAL A 155 2.13 -28.07 3.30
N SER A 156 1.54 -29.26 3.51
CA SER A 156 0.11 -29.50 3.25
C SER A 156 -0.79 -28.72 4.21
N TRP A 157 -0.45 -28.65 5.50
CA TRP A 157 -1.18 -27.86 6.48
C TRP A 157 -1.14 -26.36 6.18
N LYS A 158 0.04 -25.82 5.82
CA LYS A 158 0.24 -24.41 5.43
C LYS A 158 -0.48 -24.05 4.14
N ASN A 159 -0.49 -24.94 3.15
CA ASN A 159 -1.15 -24.66 1.87
C ASN A 159 -2.66 -24.91 1.92
N GLY A 160 -3.15 -25.49 3.02
CA GLY A 160 -4.56 -25.79 3.20
C GLY A 160 -5.07 -26.99 2.43
N THR A 161 -4.18 -27.86 1.97
CA THR A 161 -4.51 -29.12 1.30
C THR A 161 -4.58 -30.30 2.27
N SER A 162 -4.20 -30.10 3.53
CA SER A 162 -4.38 -31.09 4.60
C SER A 162 -5.87 -31.28 4.95
N GLU A 163 -6.24 -32.49 5.31
CA GLU A 163 -7.58 -32.86 5.80
C GLU A 163 -7.93 -32.18 7.14
N SER A 164 -6.90 -31.75 7.90
CA SER A 164 -7.06 -31.06 9.17
C SER A 164 -6.49 -29.64 9.14
N ARG A 165 -7.13 -28.76 9.91
CA ARG A 165 -6.65 -27.40 10.21
C ARG A 165 -5.65 -27.37 11.36
N THR A 166 -5.36 -28.51 11.98
CA THR A 166 -4.42 -28.65 13.10
C THR A 166 -3.25 -29.54 12.69
N LEU A 167 -2.04 -29.11 13.03
CA LEU A 167 -0.79 -29.86 12.88
C LEU A 167 -0.16 -30.05 14.26
N TRP A 168 0.10 -31.31 14.63
CA TRP A 168 0.68 -31.66 15.93
C TRP A 168 2.16 -32.02 15.81
N CYS A 169 3.03 -31.21 16.40
CA CYS A 169 4.47 -31.41 16.39
C CYS A 169 4.96 -31.88 17.76
N TYR A 170 5.29 -33.16 17.92
CA TYR A 170 5.61 -33.72 19.23
C TYR A 170 7.05 -34.21 19.33
N GLY A 171 7.57 -34.30 20.56
CA GLY A 171 8.91 -34.82 20.79
C GLY A 171 9.31 -34.76 22.25
N ASP A 172 10.40 -35.45 22.57
CA ASP A 172 10.92 -35.56 23.94
C ASP A 172 11.41 -34.20 24.47
N PRO A 173 11.61 -34.04 25.80
CA PRO A 173 12.23 -32.84 26.35
C PRO A 173 13.60 -32.57 25.72
N GLY A 174 13.91 -31.30 25.42
CA GLY A 174 15.22 -30.88 24.91
C GLY A 174 15.45 -31.05 23.39
N VAL A 175 14.53 -31.65 22.64
CA VAL A 175 14.70 -31.86 21.17
C VAL A 175 14.48 -30.60 20.31
N GLY A 176 14.22 -29.44 20.93
CA GLY A 176 14.08 -28.16 20.21
C GLY A 176 12.67 -27.82 19.72
N LYS A 177 11.60 -28.33 20.37
CA LYS A 177 10.20 -28.04 20.00
C LYS A 177 9.88 -26.54 19.88
N SER A 178 10.23 -25.75 20.91
CA SER A 178 10.03 -24.30 20.92
C SER A 178 10.81 -23.58 19.82
N LEU A 179 12.04 -24.03 19.54
CA LEU A 179 12.83 -23.50 18.43
C LEU A 179 12.14 -23.78 17.09
N VAL A 180 11.62 -24.98 16.89
CA VAL A 180 10.85 -25.35 15.69
C VAL A 180 9.57 -24.50 15.57
N ALA A 181 8.82 -24.32 16.64
CA ALA A 181 7.64 -23.45 16.67
C ALA A 181 8.01 -22.00 16.27
N ALA A 182 9.11 -21.46 16.80
CA ALA A 182 9.61 -20.13 16.46
C ALA A 182 10.03 -20.03 14.98
N ILE A 183 10.71 -21.04 14.43
CA ILE A 183 11.09 -21.10 13.01
C ILE A 183 9.85 -21.08 12.11
N ILE A 184 8.83 -21.87 12.44
CA ILE A 184 7.58 -21.91 11.67
C ILE A 184 6.85 -20.57 11.76
N PHE A 185 6.73 -20.02 12.97
CA PHE A 185 6.10 -18.73 13.20
C PHE A 185 6.75 -17.62 12.37
N ASP A 186 8.08 -17.52 12.41
CA ASP A 186 8.84 -16.56 11.62
C ASP A 186 8.65 -16.76 10.11
N HIS A 187 8.75 -18.00 9.64
CA HIS A 187 8.52 -18.34 8.24
C HIS A 187 7.14 -17.92 7.74
N LEU A 188 6.08 -18.19 8.52
CA LEU A 188 4.71 -17.78 8.17
C LEU A 188 4.58 -16.26 8.04
N ARG A 189 5.18 -15.50 8.98
CA ARG A 189 5.18 -14.03 8.93
C ARG A 189 5.99 -13.49 7.76
N THR A 190 7.16 -14.06 7.46
CA THR A 190 7.95 -13.68 6.28
C THR A 190 7.17 -13.90 4.98
N MET A 191 6.38 -14.97 4.91
CA MET A 191 5.51 -15.26 3.76
C MET A 191 4.21 -14.41 3.73
N GLY A 192 4.06 -13.50 4.69
CA GLY A 192 2.92 -12.59 4.80
C GLY A 192 1.62 -13.31 5.14
N TYR A 193 1.66 -14.39 5.92
CA TYR A 193 0.48 -14.94 6.56
C TYR A 193 0.25 -14.26 7.92
N PRO A 194 -1.01 -13.99 8.32
CA PRO A 194 -1.31 -13.58 9.68
C PRO A 194 -0.98 -14.73 10.63
N ALA A 195 -0.07 -14.51 11.57
CA ALA A 195 0.33 -15.51 12.54
C ALA A 195 0.42 -14.90 13.94
N VAL A 196 -0.12 -15.61 14.93
CA VAL A 196 -0.09 -15.28 16.36
C VAL A 196 0.39 -16.50 17.15
N SER A 197 0.92 -16.31 18.35
CA SER A 197 1.59 -17.38 19.09
C SER A 197 1.44 -17.29 20.60
N ILE A 198 1.50 -18.43 21.26
CA ILE A 198 1.65 -18.56 22.70
C ILE A 198 2.89 -19.42 22.96
N PHE A 199 3.94 -18.84 23.53
CA PHE A 199 5.18 -19.56 23.86
C PHE A 199 5.29 -19.92 25.35
N SER A 200 5.71 -21.16 25.65
CA SER A 200 5.63 -21.74 27.01
C SER A 200 6.48 -21.02 28.07
N ARG A 201 7.54 -20.33 27.64
CA ARG A 201 8.45 -19.57 28.52
C ARG A 201 7.73 -18.53 29.39
N TYR A 202 6.51 -18.11 29.02
CA TYR A 202 5.68 -17.16 29.78
C TYR A 202 4.64 -17.79 30.70
N LEU A 203 4.50 -19.12 30.70
CA LEU A 203 3.48 -19.83 31.50
C LEU A 203 3.86 -19.93 32.99
N SER A 204 5.04 -19.44 33.38
CA SER A 204 5.56 -19.53 34.75
C SER A 204 4.90 -18.57 35.75
N SER A 205 3.94 -17.75 35.34
CA SER A 205 3.11 -16.96 36.24
C SER A 205 1.75 -17.65 36.46
N ASN A 206 1.21 -17.58 37.68
CA ASN A 206 -0.08 -18.15 38.09
C ASN A 206 -1.32 -17.53 37.36
N ALA A 207 -1.14 -16.87 36.21
CA ALA A 207 -2.13 -16.12 35.45
C ALA A 207 -2.66 -16.84 34.19
N SER A 208 -2.15 -18.04 33.88
CA SER A 208 -2.51 -18.80 32.68
C SER A 208 -3.95 -19.34 32.78
N THR A 209 -4.95 -18.55 32.38
CA THR A 209 -6.33 -19.01 32.20
C THR A 209 -6.65 -19.10 30.71
N PRO A 210 -7.60 -19.95 30.28
CA PRO A 210 -8.09 -19.95 28.88
C PRO A 210 -8.46 -18.54 28.39
N TYR A 211 -9.00 -17.71 29.29
CA TYR A 211 -9.30 -16.31 29.06
C TYR A 211 -8.06 -15.48 28.71
N ALA A 212 -6.99 -15.58 29.49
CA ALA A 212 -5.73 -14.86 29.23
C ALA A 212 -5.16 -15.24 27.86
N PHE A 213 -5.22 -16.52 27.47
CA PHE A 213 -4.78 -16.97 26.14
C PHE A 213 -5.58 -16.35 25.00
N LEU A 214 -6.92 -16.37 25.07
CA LEU A 214 -7.76 -15.75 24.04
C LEU A 214 -7.50 -14.25 23.94
N ARG A 215 -7.32 -13.58 25.07
CA ARG A 215 -7.02 -12.14 25.13
C ARG A 215 -5.66 -11.82 24.53
N ALA A 216 -4.65 -12.64 24.80
CA ALA A 216 -3.32 -12.54 24.22
C ALA A 216 -3.32 -12.76 22.70
N LEU A 217 -4.05 -13.77 22.22
CA LEU A 217 -4.22 -14.03 20.79
C LEU A 217 -4.93 -12.86 20.11
N LEU A 218 -5.98 -12.32 20.72
CA LEU A 218 -6.70 -11.15 20.21
C LEU A 218 -5.79 -9.91 20.16
N CYS A 219 -5.03 -9.63 21.22
CA CYS A 219 -4.05 -8.55 21.26
C CYS A 219 -3.04 -8.66 20.12
N GLN A 220 -2.42 -9.84 19.93
CA GLN A 220 -1.48 -10.08 18.84
C GLN A 220 -2.14 -9.94 17.46
N LEU A 221 -3.35 -10.45 17.31
CA LEU A 221 -4.07 -10.38 16.05
C LEU A 221 -4.42 -8.93 15.70
N VAL A 222 -4.84 -8.13 16.68
CA VAL A 222 -5.05 -6.68 16.53
C VAL A 222 -3.74 -6.02 16.10
N LYS A 223 -2.60 -6.31 16.73
CA LYS A 223 -1.29 -5.72 16.35
C LYS A 223 -0.94 -5.93 14.87
N ILE A 224 -1.26 -7.09 14.30
CA ILE A 224 -0.94 -7.44 12.91
C ILE A 224 -2.07 -7.13 11.91
N SER A 225 -3.24 -6.70 12.39
CA SER A 225 -4.36 -6.36 11.53
C SER A 225 -4.18 -4.98 10.91
N LYS A 226 -4.61 -4.81 9.65
CA LYS A 226 -4.56 -3.50 8.99
C LYS A 226 -5.56 -2.53 9.58
N GLN A 227 -6.71 -3.05 10.03
CA GLN A 227 -7.78 -2.29 10.65
C GLN A 227 -8.24 -3.03 11.90
N VAL A 228 -8.56 -2.28 12.94
CA VAL A 228 -9.15 -2.81 14.16
C VAL A 228 -10.67 -2.89 13.97
N PRO A 229 -11.32 -4.01 14.29
CA PRO A 229 -12.78 -4.09 14.25
C PRO A 229 -13.43 -3.00 15.11
N ASN A 230 -14.47 -2.33 14.58
CA ASN A 230 -15.15 -1.23 15.26
C ASN A 230 -15.59 -1.59 16.67
N VAL A 231 -16.06 -2.82 16.89
CA VAL A 231 -16.49 -3.31 18.22
C VAL A 231 -15.36 -3.19 19.25
N ILE A 232 -14.11 -3.49 18.86
CA ILE A 232 -12.95 -3.38 19.75
C ILE A 232 -12.58 -1.91 19.96
N SER A 233 -12.63 -1.09 18.91
CA SER A 233 -12.35 0.35 19.02
C SER A 233 -13.39 1.08 19.90
N GLU A 234 -14.66 0.73 19.80
CA GLU A 234 -15.73 1.25 20.65
C GLU A 234 -15.53 0.83 22.12
N ALA A 235 -15.22 -0.44 22.36
CA ALA A 235 -14.91 -0.95 23.69
C ALA A 235 -13.71 -0.22 24.31
N TYR A 236 -12.66 0.02 23.54
CA TYR A 236 -11.49 0.80 23.95
C TYR A 236 -11.85 2.26 24.29
N ASN A 237 -12.63 2.93 23.44
CA ASN A 237 -13.04 4.32 23.67
C ASN A 237 -13.93 4.48 24.91
N CYS A 238 -14.68 3.44 25.28
CA CYS A 238 -15.48 3.41 26.51
C CYS A 238 -14.71 2.88 27.72
N ASP A 239 -13.46 2.44 27.56
CA ASP A 239 -12.65 1.75 28.57
C ASP A 239 -13.36 0.52 29.19
N ILE A 240 -14.04 -0.26 28.35
CA ILE A 240 -14.76 -1.48 28.76
C ILE A 240 -14.01 -2.68 28.20
N HIS A 241 -13.28 -3.40 29.07
CA HIS A 241 -12.58 -4.61 28.64
C HIS A 241 -13.58 -5.69 28.16
N PRO A 242 -13.26 -6.44 27.09
CA PRO A 242 -14.07 -7.56 26.64
C PRO A 242 -14.29 -8.59 27.75
N SER A 243 -15.52 -9.05 27.90
CA SER A 243 -15.83 -10.16 28.80
C SER A 243 -15.24 -11.48 28.25
N PRO A 244 -15.00 -12.49 29.11
CA PRO A 244 -14.54 -13.80 28.67
C PRO A 244 -15.41 -14.42 27.57
N ASP A 245 -16.73 -14.26 27.68
CA ASP A 245 -17.68 -14.83 26.72
C ASP A 245 -17.64 -14.15 25.34
N SER A 246 -17.21 -12.89 25.27
CA SER A 246 -17.14 -12.11 24.03
C SER A 246 -15.85 -12.29 23.23
N LEU A 247 -14.76 -12.74 23.88
CA LEU A 247 -13.46 -12.90 23.23
C LEU A 247 -13.45 -13.87 22.03
N PRO A 248 -14.10 -15.05 22.10
CA PRO A 248 -14.29 -15.94 20.96
C PRO A 248 -14.77 -15.21 19.69
N ASP A 249 -15.85 -14.44 19.83
CA ASP A 249 -16.48 -13.74 18.72
C ASP A 249 -15.61 -12.60 18.20
N LEU A 250 -14.97 -11.84 19.10
CA LEU A 250 -14.03 -10.78 18.72
C LEU A 250 -12.83 -11.34 17.97
N LEU A 251 -12.30 -12.49 18.39
CA LEU A 251 -11.20 -13.16 17.72
C LEU A 251 -11.61 -13.61 16.31
N ALA A 252 -12.79 -14.21 16.18
CA ALA A 252 -13.34 -14.64 14.89
C ALA A 252 -13.59 -13.45 13.93
N GLN A 253 -14.18 -12.35 14.43
CA GLN A 253 -14.42 -11.14 13.66
C GLN A 253 -13.11 -10.49 13.20
N THR A 254 -12.13 -10.38 14.11
CA THR A 254 -10.80 -9.84 13.78
C THR A 254 -10.11 -10.72 12.73
N ALA A 255 -10.17 -12.03 12.87
CA ALA A 255 -9.59 -12.97 11.91
C ALA A 255 -10.24 -12.89 10.53
N SER A 256 -11.55 -12.65 10.47
CA SER A 256 -12.31 -12.54 9.22
C SER A 256 -11.94 -11.30 8.40
N SER A 257 -11.29 -10.30 9.00
CA SER A 257 -10.76 -9.14 8.27
C SER A 257 -9.52 -9.47 7.42
N HIS A 258 -8.90 -10.63 7.63
CA HIS A 258 -7.73 -11.07 6.88
C HIS A 258 -8.12 -11.87 5.65
N ALA A 259 -7.47 -11.59 4.51
CA ALA A 259 -7.70 -12.32 3.26
C ALA A 259 -7.11 -13.75 3.26
N LYS A 260 -6.19 -14.03 4.18
CA LYS A 260 -5.54 -15.33 4.35
C LYS A 260 -5.94 -15.93 5.70
N PRO A 261 -5.92 -17.27 5.85
CA PRO A 261 -6.13 -17.92 7.15
C PRO A 261 -5.16 -17.39 8.21
N VAL A 262 -5.65 -17.29 9.44
CA VAL A 262 -4.86 -16.93 10.62
C VAL A 262 -4.24 -18.18 11.22
N TYR A 263 -2.92 -18.15 11.40
CA TYR A 263 -2.15 -19.22 11.99
C TYR A 263 -1.94 -18.97 13.48
N ILE A 264 -2.26 -19.96 14.30
CA ILE A 264 -2.07 -19.91 15.76
C ILE A 264 -1.02 -20.96 16.12
N ILE A 265 0.08 -20.52 16.71
CA ILE A 265 1.17 -21.39 17.17
C ILE A 265 1.08 -21.53 18.69
N LEU A 266 0.79 -22.73 19.18
CA LEU A 266 0.75 -23.07 20.59
C LEU A 266 1.98 -23.92 20.94
N ASP A 267 2.95 -23.34 21.64
CA ASP A 267 4.16 -24.04 22.04
C ASP A 267 4.04 -24.65 23.44
N ALA A 268 4.42 -25.92 23.55
CA ALA A 268 4.36 -26.77 24.73
C ALA A 268 2.98 -26.76 25.41
N LEU A 269 1.96 -27.26 24.71
CA LEU A 269 0.61 -27.43 25.26
C LEU A 269 0.60 -28.21 26.58
N ASP A 270 1.55 -29.13 26.77
CA ASP A 270 1.70 -29.91 28.02
C ASP A 270 2.16 -29.08 29.23
N GLU A 271 2.64 -27.86 29.00
CA GLU A 271 3.04 -26.90 30.04
C GLU A 271 1.97 -25.82 30.26
N CYS A 272 0.90 -25.83 29.46
CA CYS A 272 -0.22 -24.90 29.58
C CYS A 272 -1.28 -25.42 30.56
N SER A 273 -2.05 -24.49 31.13
CA SER A 273 -3.28 -24.81 31.88
C SER A 273 -4.47 -25.16 30.97
N ILE A 274 -4.32 -24.97 29.65
CA ILE A 274 -5.31 -25.34 28.64
C ILE A 274 -5.06 -26.75 28.13
N GLY A 275 -6.14 -27.51 27.94
CA GLY A 275 -6.10 -28.85 27.37
C GLY A 275 -6.53 -28.89 25.90
N VAL A 276 -6.79 -30.11 25.42
CA VAL A 276 -7.25 -30.37 24.05
C VAL A 276 -8.59 -29.68 23.71
N ASP A 277 -9.40 -29.38 24.72
CA ASP A 277 -10.65 -28.62 24.58
C ASP A 277 -10.45 -27.22 23.99
N PHE A 278 -9.28 -26.61 24.23
CA PHE A 278 -8.95 -25.31 23.63
C PHE A 278 -8.86 -25.41 22.10
N ILE A 279 -8.41 -26.55 21.57
CA ILE A 279 -8.32 -26.80 20.13
C ILE A 279 -9.73 -26.85 19.53
N HIS A 280 -10.65 -27.55 20.21
CA HIS A 280 -12.06 -27.60 19.84
C HIS A 280 -12.69 -26.21 19.86
N ALA A 281 -12.48 -25.45 20.93
CA ALA A 281 -12.96 -24.08 21.03
C ALA A 281 -12.48 -23.20 19.86
N ILE A 282 -11.18 -23.26 19.50
CA ILE A 282 -10.66 -22.50 18.34
C ILE A 282 -11.24 -23.00 17.01
N HIS A 283 -11.47 -24.31 16.85
CA HIS A 283 -12.11 -24.84 15.65
C HIS A 283 -13.55 -24.36 15.47
N ASP A 284 -14.28 -24.22 16.58
CA ASP A 284 -15.67 -23.77 16.63
C ASP A 284 -15.81 -22.28 16.28
N LEU A 285 -14.76 -21.47 16.44
CA LEU A 285 -14.72 -20.06 16.02
C LEU A 285 -14.80 -19.87 14.50
N GLY A 286 -14.53 -20.91 13.72
CA GLY A 286 -14.64 -20.88 12.27
C GLY A 286 -13.42 -21.43 11.53
N THR A 287 -13.53 -21.52 10.20
CA THR A 287 -12.58 -22.21 9.31
C THR A 287 -11.32 -21.41 8.99
N GLN A 288 -11.31 -20.12 9.33
CA GLN A 288 -10.19 -19.19 9.11
C GLN A 288 -8.97 -19.49 9.96
N PHE A 289 -9.09 -20.28 11.04
CA PHE A 289 -7.99 -20.61 11.93
C PHE A 289 -7.30 -21.91 11.54
N ARG A 290 -5.97 -21.89 11.60
CA ARG A 290 -5.09 -23.06 11.49
C ARG A 290 -4.17 -23.11 12.71
N LEU A 291 -4.14 -24.27 13.37
CA LEU A 291 -3.37 -24.47 14.60
C LEU A 291 -2.11 -25.29 14.33
N LEU A 292 -0.99 -24.83 14.87
CA LEU A 292 0.17 -25.67 15.11
C LEU A 292 0.37 -25.80 16.60
N ILE A 293 0.55 -27.03 17.04
CA ILE A 293 0.67 -27.34 18.46
C ILE A 293 1.97 -28.10 18.65
N THR A 294 2.81 -27.66 19.59
CA THR A 294 3.92 -28.49 20.06
C THR A 294 3.62 -29.05 21.44
N SER A 295 4.03 -30.28 21.70
CA SER A 295 3.94 -30.87 23.04
C SER A 295 4.87 -32.07 23.24
N ARG A 296 4.98 -32.54 24.47
CA ARG A 296 5.39 -33.93 24.75
C ARG A 296 4.33 -34.92 24.22
N PRO A 297 4.67 -36.22 24.03
CA PRO A 297 3.73 -37.25 23.58
C PRO A 297 2.69 -37.64 24.65
N VAL A 298 2.32 -36.73 25.56
CA VAL A 298 1.34 -36.97 26.64
C VAL A 298 -0.11 -36.95 26.15
N PHE A 299 -0.38 -36.26 25.03
CA PHE A 299 -1.70 -36.17 24.39
C PHE A 299 -1.84 -37.10 23.18
N GLN A 300 -1.11 -38.20 23.16
CA GLN A 300 -1.02 -39.03 21.96
C GLN A 300 -2.38 -39.60 21.55
N ASP A 301 -3.17 -40.05 22.51
CA ASP A 301 -4.48 -40.66 22.28
C ASP A 301 -5.50 -39.62 21.77
N GLU A 302 -5.44 -38.36 22.22
CA GLU A 302 -6.35 -37.31 21.76
C GLU A 302 -5.94 -36.66 20.43
N MET A 303 -4.63 -36.67 20.14
CA MET A 303 -4.04 -35.97 18.98
C MET A 303 -3.75 -36.85 17.79
N GLU A 304 -3.84 -38.18 17.90
CA GLU A 304 -3.56 -39.12 16.81
C GLU A 304 -4.44 -38.91 15.55
N LYS A 305 -5.62 -38.30 15.73
CA LYS A 305 -6.53 -37.90 14.65
C LYS A 305 -6.00 -36.76 13.78
N TYR A 306 -4.95 -36.05 14.22
CA TYR A 306 -4.37 -34.93 13.49
C TYR A 306 -3.08 -35.35 12.78
N PRO A 307 -2.78 -34.76 11.61
CA PRO A 307 -1.46 -34.85 11.00
C PRO A 307 -0.39 -34.46 12.01
N SER A 308 0.69 -35.24 12.08
CA SER A 308 1.73 -35.02 13.06
C SER A 308 3.14 -35.08 12.49
N ILE A 309 4.06 -34.40 13.18
CA ILE A 309 5.49 -34.43 12.89
C ILE A 309 6.22 -34.73 14.19
N LYS A 310 7.01 -35.81 14.22
CA LYS A 310 7.87 -36.08 15.38
C LYS A 310 9.15 -35.26 15.26
N ILE A 311 9.30 -34.25 16.11
CA ILE A 311 10.50 -33.44 16.22
C ILE A 311 11.61 -34.30 16.82
N ARG A 312 12.72 -34.39 16.09
CA ARG A 312 13.93 -35.10 16.49
C ARG A 312 15.14 -34.24 16.14
N ALA A 313 16.25 -34.45 16.84
CA ALA A 313 17.52 -33.90 16.41
C ALA A 313 17.92 -34.61 15.11
N SER A 314 18.04 -33.87 14.01
CA SER A 314 18.54 -34.43 12.75
C SER A 314 20.05 -34.62 12.84
N ASP A 315 20.58 -35.63 12.16
CA ASP A 315 22.03 -35.90 12.15
C ASP A 315 22.84 -34.69 11.63
N SER A 316 22.27 -33.91 10.71
CA SER A 316 22.86 -32.67 10.22
C SER A 316 22.91 -31.59 11.30
N ASP A 317 21.82 -31.42 12.06
CA ASP A 317 21.74 -30.41 13.11
C ASP A 317 22.67 -30.74 14.28
N ILE A 318 22.78 -32.04 14.62
CA ILE A 318 23.71 -32.54 15.62
C ILE A 318 25.15 -32.23 15.20
N ARG A 319 25.52 -32.50 13.95
CA ARG A 319 26.87 -32.19 13.43
C ARG A 319 27.19 -30.69 13.55
N ILE A 320 26.27 -29.82 13.13
CA ILE A 320 26.43 -28.36 13.25
C ILE A 320 26.61 -27.95 14.73
N ALA A 321 25.84 -28.53 15.64
CA ALA A 321 25.93 -28.25 17.07
C ALA A 321 27.27 -28.71 17.68
N VAL A 322 27.74 -29.90 17.32
CA VAL A 322 29.02 -30.44 17.76
C VAL A 322 30.17 -29.57 17.24
N ASP A 323 30.20 -29.27 15.94
CA ASP A 323 31.25 -28.45 15.32
C ASP A 323 31.36 -27.06 15.95
N ARG A 324 30.22 -26.41 16.23
CA ARG A 324 30.22 -25.11 16.92
C ARG A 324 30.76 -25.21 18.35
N THR A 325 30.43 -26.30 19.05
CA THR A 325 30.89 -26.51 20.43
C THR A 325 32.39 -26.75 20.47
N LEU A 326 32.92 -27.57 19.55
CA LEU A 326 34.35 -27.80 19.41
C LEU A 326 35.12 -26.51 19.15
N ARG A 327 34.67 -25.68 18.20
CA ARG A 327 35.31 -24.37 17.93
C ARG A 327 35.31 -23.43 19.13
N LYS A 328 34.23 -23.42 19.92
CA LYS A 328 34.16 -22.61 21.14
C LYS A 328 35.18 -23.09 22.18
N LEU A 329 35.33 -24.41 22.35
CA LEU A 329 36.30 -24.97 23.29
C LEU A 329 37.74 -24.69 22.84
N GLU A 330 38.04 -24.83 21.54
CA GLU A 330 39.33 -24.46 20.96
C GLU A 330 39.69 -22.99 21.22
N ALA A 331 38.72 -22.08 21.08
CA ALA A 331 38.91 -20.66 21.34
C ALA A 331 39.07 -20.28 22.82
N VAL A 332 38.67 -21.15 23.75
CA VAL A 332 38.84 -20.94 25.20
C VAL A 332 40.14 -21.59 25.71
N MET A 333 40.64 -22.60 25.02
CA MET A 333 41.87 -23.33 25.37
C MET A 333 43.13 -22.78 24.69
N GLY A 334 43.00 -21.94 23.66
CA GLY A 334 44.10 -21.24 22.98
C GLY A 334 44.26 -19.81 23.45
#